data_AF-A0A7U9DT27-F1
#
_entry.id   AF-A0A7U9DT27-F1
#
_cell.length_a   1.000
_cell.length_b   1.000
_cell.length_c   1.000
_cell.angle_alpha   90.00
_cell.angle_beta   90.00
_cell.angle_gamma   90.00
#
_symmetry.space_group_name_H-M   'P 1'
#
loop_
_entity.id
_entity.type
_entity.pdbx_description
1 polymer ?
#
loop_
_entity_poly.entity_id
_entity_poly.type
_entity_poly.pdbx_seq_one_letter_code
_entity_poly.pdbx_strand_id
1 'polypeptide(L)'
;MWRGLDLLRALPEGAHAEERWTRDRWSFTSHRDRILAGEPPQPRRDDAVTAANKLATREREQARLEAQEALDDPLVMAGRRLSGEAFAGEVVDVVMAYSESKRPSPRPLVTIRTDDRPYLGERVKVYRSLGGKPQTAEYVGPAAPARGPGGPGGPDGRDRHRRRHGGAQDHGQDGPRQGARGRVGAGEGRPGLLHALRARAAGRREAPRPGADPVDARRPAR
;
A
#
# COMPACT_ATOMS: atom_id res chain seq x y z
N MET A 1 0.73 40.21 -0.53
CA MET A 1 -0.59 39.63 -0.86
C MET A 1 -0.67 39.23 -2.33
N TRP A 2 -0.68 40.18 -3.29
CA TRP A 2 -0.84 39.89 -4.73
C TRP A 2 0.22 38.95 -5.31
N ARG A 3 1.50 39.15 -4.97
CA ARG A 3 2.58 38.21 -5.32
C ARG A 3 2.30 36.76 -4.92
N GLY A 4 1.67 36.53 -3.76
CA GLY A 4 1.31 35.18 -3.33
C GLY A 4 0.21 34.58 -4.20
N LEU A 5 -0.78 35.39 -4.58
CA LEU A 5 -1.85 34.98 -5.48
C LEU A 5 -1.32 34.66 -6.89
N ASP A 6 -0.38 35.46 -7.39
CA ASP A 6 0.27 35.23 -8.69
C ASP A 6 1.08 33.93 -8.70
N LEU A 7 1.79 33.64 -7.59
CA LEU A 7 2.49 32.37 -7.41
C LEU A 7 1.53 31.17 -7.37
N LEU A 8 0.40 31.30 -6.67
CA LEU A 8 -0.62 30.25 -6.62
C LEU A 8 -1.23 29.98 -8.01
N ARG A 9 -1.46 31.03 -8.80
CA ARG A 9 -1.98 30.91 -10.17
C ARG A 9 -0.99 30.27 -11.14
N ALA A 10 0.30 30.31 -10.83
CA ALA A 10 1.34 29.69 -11.66
C ALA A 10 1.52 28.20 -11.38
N LEU A 11 0.89 27.65 -10.33
CA LEU A 11 0.96 26.23 -10.03
C LEU A 11 0.17 25.41 -11.06
N PRO A 12 0.67 24.22 -11.43
CA PRO A 12 -0.10 23.31 -12.26
C PRO A 12 -1.36 22.85 -11.52
N GLU A 13 -2.41 22.58 -12.27
CA GLU A 13 -3.62 21.98 -11.74
C GLU A 13 -3.34 20.57 -11.21
N GLY A 14 -3.98 20.20 -10.10
CA GLY A 14 -3.88 18.85 -9.54
C GLY A 14 -4.47 17.81 -10.49
N ALA A 15 -3.82 16.64 -10.60
CA ALA A 15 -4.20 15.62 -11.59
C ALA A 15 -5.64 15.11 -11.41
N HIS A 16 -6.20 15.17 -10.20
CA HIS A 16 -7.58 14.73 -9.93
C HIS A 16 -8.60 15.88 -9.91
N ALA A 17 -8.21 17.12 -10.21
CA ALA A 17 -9.13 18.27 -10.21
C ALA A 17 -10.29 18.10 -11.20
N GLU A 18 -10.00 17.67 -12.44
CA GLU A 18 -11.01 17.42 -13.46
C GLU A 18 -12.00 16.31 -13.05
N GLU A 19 -11.50 15.23 -12.43
CA GLU A 19 -12.35 14.14 -11.94
C GLU A 19 -13.30 14.62 -10.83
N ARG A 20 -12.79 15.40 -9.87
CA ARG A 20 -13.60 16.01 -8.79
C ARG A 20 -14.67 16.92 -9.37
N TRP A 21 -14.28 17.83 -10.27
CA TRP A 21 -15.19 18.73 -10.94
C TRP A 21 -16.31 18.00 -11.69
N THR A 22 -15.93 16.97 -12.46
CA THR A 22 -16.90 16.14 -13.18
C THR A 22 -17.91 15.54 -12.21
N ARG A 23 -17.44 14.95 -11.11
CA ARG A 23 -18.31 14.34 -10.11
C ARG A 23 -19.27 15.33 -9.45
N ASP A 24 -18.80 16.52 -9.14
CA ASP A 24 -19.63 17.58 -8.56
C ASP A 24 -20.75 17.98 -9.53
N ARG A 25 -20.42 18.08 -10.83
CA ARG A 25 -21.44 18.31 -11.87
C ARG A 25 -22.48 17.20 -11.89
N TRP A 26 -22.06 15.92 -11.85
CA TRP A 26 -23.00 14.79 -11.78
C TRP A 26 -23.89 14.87 -10.53
N SER A 27 -23.30 15.17 -9.37
CA SER A 27 -24.05 15.30 -8.11
C SER A 27 -25.11 16.39 -8.20
N PHE A 28 -24.73 17.57 -8.70
CA PHE A 28 -25.64 18.68 -8.92
C PHE A 28 -26.76 18.33 -9.91
N THR A 29 -26.42 17.76 -11.08
CA THR A 29 -27.42 17.43 -12.09
C THR A 29 -28.38 16.35 -11.60
N SER A 30 -27.89 15.31 -10.92
CA SER A 30 -28.75 14.28 -10.33
C SER A 30 -29.70 14.87 -9.28
N HIS A 31 -29.23 15.81 -8.46
CA HIS A 31 -30.10 16.47 -7.49
C HIS A 31 -31.18 17.32 -8.18
N ARG A 32 -30.79 18.15 -9.16
CA ARG A 32 -31.72 18.96 -9.97
C ARG A 32 -32.78 18.08 -10.62
N ASP A 33 -32.38 16.96 -11.23
CA ASP A 33 -33.28 16.08 -11.96
C ASP A 33 -34.32 15.42 -11.03
N ARG A 34 -33.93 15.07 -9.78
CA ARG A 34 -34.90 14.59 -8.79
C ARG A 34 -35.90 15.68 -8.37
N ILE A 35 -35.45 16.92 -8.18
CA ILE A 35 -36.36 18.05 -7.88
C ILE A 35 -37.36 18.24 -9.02
N LEU A 36 -36.89 18.24 -10.27
CA LEU A 36 -37.76 18.37 -11.45
C LEU A 36 -38.74 17.19 -11.60
N ALA A 37 -38.34 16.00 -11.15
CA ALA A 37 -39.21 14.82 -11.10
C ALA A 37 -40.26 14.85 -9.97
N GLY A 38 -40.33 15.93 -9.19
CA GLY A 38 -41.30 16.10 -8.11
C GLY A 38 -40.91 15.39 -6.81
N GLU A 39 -39.60 15.21 -6.55
CA GLU A 39 -39.12 14.74 -5.24
C GLU A 39 -39.72 15.62 -4.13
N PRO A 40 -40.31 15.02 -3.06
CA PRO A 40 -40.85 15.79 -1.95
C PRO A 40 -39.80 16.77 -1.37
N PRO A 41 -40.23 17.95 -0.89
CA PRO A 41 -39.31 18.92 -0.29
C PRO A 41 -38.47 18.27 0.82
N GLN A 42 -37.18 18.66 0.90
CA GLN A 42 -36.31 18.13 1.95
C GLN A 42 -36.91 18.41 3.33
N PRO A 43 -37.00 17.41 4.21
CA PRO A 43 -37.54 17.60 5.55
C PRO A 43 -36.65 18.55 6.36
N ARG A 44 -37.24 19.33 7.27
CA ARG A 44 -36.48 20.25 8.15
C ARG A 44 -35.50 19.51 9.06
N ARG A 45 -35.77 18.23 9.35
CA ARG A 45 -34.93 17.31 10.12
C ARG A 45 -34.94 15.96 9.44
N ASP A 46 -33.76 15.44 9.15
CA ASP A 46 -33.63 14.07 8.66
C ASP A 46 -33.96 13.08 9.79
N ASP A 47 -34.58 11.96 9.45
CA ASP A 47 -34.65 10.82 10.36
C ASP A 47 -33.24 10.23 10.58
N ALA A 48 -33.08 9.42 11.63
CA ALA A 48 -31.78 8.89 12.01
C ALA A 48 -31.10 8.06 10.90
N VAL A 49 -31.87 7.31 10.11
CA VAL A 49 -31.35 6.46 9.03
C VAL A 49 -30.89 7.32 7.86
N THR A 50 -31.71 8.29 7.46
CA THR A 50 -31.36 9.25 6.40
C THR A 50 -30.14 10.07 6.79
N ALA A 51 -30.08 10.56 8.04
CA ALA A 51 -28.95 11.31 8.56
C ALA A 51 -27.66 10.47 8.56
N ALA A 52 -27.73 9.23 9.05
CA ALA A 52 -26.60 8.29 9.07
C ALA A 52 -26.09 7.99 7.66
N ASN A 53 -27.00 7.75 6.69
CA ASN A 53 -26.62 7.51 5.30
C ASN A 53 -25.96 8.72 4.63
N LYS A 54 -26.45 9.93 4.91
CA LYS A 54 -25.83 11.18 4.44
C LYS A 54 -24.44 11.37 5.06
N LEU A 55 -24.29 11.10 6.36
CA LEU A 55 -23.01 11.15 7.06
C LEU A 55 -22.01 10.15 6.46
N ALA A 56 -22.38 8.87 6.38
CA ALA A 56 -21.54 7.83 5.80
C ALA A 56 -21.16 8.11 4.33
N THR A 57 -21.99 8.85 3.60
CA THR A 57 -21.64 9.33 2.26
C THR A 57 -20.60 10.44 2.32
N ARG A 58 -20.81 11.48 3.15
CA ARG A 58 -19.84 12.56 3.32
C ARG A 58 -18.48 12.08 3.82
N GLU A 59 -18.43 11.12 4.74
CA GLU A 59 -17.18 10.53 5.22
C GLU A 59 -16.43 9.78 4.12
N ARG A 60 -17.14 9.04 3.27
CA ARG A 60 -16.54 8.39 2.09
C ARG A 60 -16.00 9.41 1.09
N GLU A 61 -16.73 10.49 0.84
CA GLU A 61 -16.29 11.55 -0.07
C GLU A 61 -15.12 12.34 0.48
N GLN A 62 -15.16 12.72 1.75
CA GLN A 62 -14.06 13.36 2.47
C GLN A 62 -12.81 12.47 2.40
N ALA A 63 -12.98 11.17 2.64
CA ALA A 63 -11.86 10.25 2.57
C ALA A 63 -11.28 10.14 1.16
N ARG A 64 -12.13 10.18 0.13
CA ARG A 64 -11.64 10.18 -1.25
C ARG A 64 -10.87 11.46 -1.58
N LEU A 65 -11.43 12.62 -1.21
CA LEU A 65 -10.84 13.93 -1.46
C LEU A 65 -9.42 14.02 -0.90
N GLU A 66 -9.28 13.71 0.38
CA GLU A 66 -8.00 13.78 1.07
C GLU A 66 -6.95 12.78 0.51
N ALA A 67 -7.37 11.66 -0.07
CA ALA A 67 -6.46 10.70 -0.72
C ALA A 67 -5.98 11.25 -2.06
N GLN A 68 -6.88 11.87 -2.83
CA GLN A 68 -6.55 12.54 -4.08
C GLN A 68 -5.61 13.72 -3.84
N GLU A 69 -5.83 14.52 -2.80
CA GLU A 69 -4.92 15.61 -2.42
C GLU A 69 -3.52 15.10 -2.08
N ALA A 70 -3.40 13.97 -1.37
CA ALA A 70 -2.11 13.36 -1.11
C ALA A 70 -1.42 12.89 -2.40
N LEU A 71 -2.17 12.34 -3.35
CA LEU A 71 -1.61 11.89 -4.63
C LEU A 71 -1.26 13.06 -5.56
N ASP A 72 -1.92 14.21 -5.42
CA ASP A 72 -1.69 15.41 -6.24
C ASP A 72 -0.54 16.29 -5.70
N ASP A 73 -0.32 16.32 -4.38
CA ASP A 73 0.68 17.18 -3.72
C ASP A 73 1.78 16.37 -3.01
N PRO A 74 3.05 16.43 -3.47
CA PRO A 74 4.17 15.76 -2.83
C PRO A 74 4.39 16.12 -1.36
N LEU A 75 4.08 17.35 -0.94
CA LEU A 75 4.24 17.78 0.46
C LEU A 75 3.17 17.17 1.36
N VAL A 76 1.94 17.05 0.86
CA VAL A 76 0.85 16.33 1.56
C VAL A 76 1.21 14.85 1.68
N MET A 77 1.71 14.24 0.60
CA MET A 77 2.22 12.86 0.64
C MET A 77 3.35 12.67 1.65
N ALA A 78 4.33 13.59 1.68
CA ALA A 78 5.44 13.53 2.62
C ALA A 78 4.96 13.58 4.08
N GLY A 79 4.01 14.45 4.40
CA GLY A 79 3.39 14.52 5.72
C GLY A 79 2.73 13.20 6.12
N ARG A 80 1.96 12.58 5.22
CA ARG A 80 1.32 11.28 5.45
C ARG A 80 2.32 10.13 5.59
N ARG A 81 3.43 10.15 4.86
CA ARG A 81 4.51 9.16 5.02
C ARG A 81 5.19 9.27 6.37
N LEU A 82 5.43 10.50 6.84
CA LEU A 82 6.00 10.76 8.17
C LEU A 82 5.06 10.35 9.30
N SER A 83 3.75 10.53 9.15
CA SER A 83 2.75 10.06 10.14
C SER A 83 2.48 8.55 10.08
N GLY A 84 3.03 7.84 9.09
CA GLY A 84 2.78 6.42 8.86
C GLY A 84 1.42 6.13 8.20
N GLU A 85 0.70 7.14 7.71
CA GLU A 85 -0.55 6.98 6.97
C GLU A 85 -0.34 6.59 5.49
N ALA A 86 0.83 6.89 4.93
CA ALA A 86 1.19 6.54 3.56
C ALA A 86 2.59 5.90 3.51
N PHE A 87 2.91 5.27 2.38
CA PHE A 87 4.24 4.75 2.11
C PHE A 87 4.57 4.80 0.61
N ALA A 88 5.85 4.88 0.30
CA ALA A 88 6.39 4.64 -1.03
C ALA A 88 7.14 3.31 -1.02
N GLY A 89 6.97 2.52 -2.07
CA GLY A 89 7.66 1.23 -2.15
C GLY A 89 7.73 0.70 -3.57
N GLU A 90 8.57 -0.30 -3.73
CA GLU A 90 8.77 -1.02 -4.98
C GLU A 90 7.98 -2.33 -4.96
N VAL A 91 7.25 -2.59 -6.04
CA VAL A 91 6.60 -3.89 -6.26
C VAL A 91 7.67 -4.94 -6.60
N VAL A 92 7.86 -5.91 -5.69
CA VAL A 92 8.85 -6.98 -5.85
C VAL A 92 8.27 -8.32 -6.31
N ASP A 93 6.97 -8.53 -6.13
CA ASP A 93 6.29 -9.75 -6.58
C ASP A 93 4.81 -9.50 -6.88
N VAL A 94 4.25 -10.24 -7.84
CA VAL A 94 2.85 -10.15 -8.26
C VAL A 94 2.32 -11.56 -8.54
N VAL A 95 1.42 -12.04 -7.68
CA VAL A 95 0.76 -13.33 -7.83
C VAL A 95 -0.69 -13.12 -8.25
N MET A 96 -1.08 -13.67 -9.39
CA MET A 96 -2.45 -13.57 -9.88
C MET A 96 -3.39 -14.46 -9.05
N ALA A 97 -4.18 -13.88 -8.15
CA ALA A 97 -5.22 -14.56 -7.38
C ALA A 97 -6.64 -14.14 -7.82
N TYR A 98 -7.66 -14.89 -7.43
CA TYR A 98 -9.06 -14.66 -7.80
C TYR A 98 -9.95 -14.60 -6.56
N SER A 99 -11.09 -13.90 -6.64
CA SER A 99 -12.06 -13.89 -5.55
C SER A 99 -12.77 -15.23 -5.38
N GLU A 100 -12.99 -15.64 -4.13
CA GLU A 100 -13.77 -16.82 -3.74
C GLU A 100 -15.27 -16.54 -3.88
N SER A 101 -15.75 -16.40 -5.12
CA SER A 101 -17.14 -16.11 -5.42
C SER A 101 -17.65 -16.98 -6.56
N LYS A 102 -18.96 -17.22 -6.64
CA LYS A 102 -19.61 -17.99 -7.71
C LYS A 102 -19.23 -17.51 -9.13
N ARG A 103 -18.88 -16.23 -9.26
CA ARG A 103 -18.21 -15.65 -10.43
C ARG A 103 -16.86 -15.11 -9.98
N PRO A 104 -15.74 -15.85 -10.14
CA PRO A 104 -14.42 -15.40 -9.70
C PRO A 104 -13.99 -14.16 -10.48
N SER A 105 -13.45 -13.17 -9.77
CA SER A 105 -12.93 -11.95 -10.37
C SER A 105 -11.45 -11.79 -10.02
N PRO A 106 -10.59 -11.30 -10.94
CA PRO A 106 -9.16 -11.13 -10.67
C PRO A 106 -8.88 -10.23 -9.46
N ARG A 107 -8.00 -10.69 -8.58
CA ARG A 107 -7.52 -10.07 -7.34
C ARG A 107 -6.02 -10.32 -7.18
N PRO A 108 -5.14 -9.68 -7.97
CA PRO A 108 -3.71 -9.93 -7.85
C PRO A 108 -3.20 -9.56 -6.46
N LEU A 109 -2.37 -10.43 -5.91
CA LEU A 109 -1.59 -10.17 -4.71
C LEU A 109 -0.27 -9.52 -5.14
N VAL A 110 0.04 -8.38 -4.53
CA VAL A 110 1.21 -7.56 -4.85
C VAL A 110 2.06 -7.48 -3.58
N THR A 111 3.32 -7.87 -3.67
CA THR A 111 4.27 -7.71 -2.57
C THR A 111 5.10 -6.45 -2.82
N ILE A 112 5.12 -5.56 -1.83
CA ILE A 112 5.84 -4.29 -1.89
C ILE A 112 6.96 -4.28 -0.86
N ARG A 113 8.15 -3.87 -1.29
CA ARG A 113 9.28 -3.50 -0.43
C ARG A 113 9.26 -2.00 -0.17
N THR A 114 9.28 -1.60 1.09
CA THR A 114 9.28 -0.19 1.50
C THR A 114 10.27 0.08 2.63
N ASP A 115 10.86 1.27 2.63
CA ASP A 115 11.68 1.77 3.75
C ASP A 115 10.84 2.56 4.78
N ASP A 116 9.58 2.85 4.45
CA ASP A 116 8.66 3.56 5.34
C ASP A 116 8.12 2.61 6.43
N ARG A 117 7.54 3.19 7.48
CA ARG A 117 6.89 2.45 8.58
C ARG A 117 5.39 2.74 8.62
N PRO A 118 4.62 2.27 7.64
CA PRO A 118 3.20 2.57 7.59
C PRO A 118 2.45 1.82 8.71
N TYR A 119 1.44 2.47 9.28
CA TYR A 119 0.52 1.89 10.24
C TYR A 119 -0.58 1.11 9.51
N LEU A 120 -0.21 -0.04 8.96
CA LEU A 120 -1.13 -0.92 8.25
C LEU A 120 -1.80 -1.90 9.22
N GLY A 121 -3.08 -1.68 9.51
CA GLY A 121 -3.93 -2.70 10.12
C GLY A 121 -4.45 -3.70 9.08
N GLU A 122 -4.79 -4.92 9.49
CA GLU A 122 -5.44 -5.89 8.59
C GLU A 122 -6.68 -5.28 7.92
N ARG A 123 -6.85 -5.55 6.61
CA ARG A 123 -7.96 -5.06 5.78
C ARG A 123 -8.03 -3.54 5.59
N VAL A 124 -6.98 -2.81 5.95
CA VAL A 124 -6.85 -1.38 5.61
C VAL A 124 -6.86 -1.23 4.10
N LYS A 125 -7.69 -0.30 3.61
CA LYS A 125 -7.73 0.05 2.19
C LYS A 125 -6.55 0.97 1.88
N VAL A 126 -5.81 0.61 0.85
CA VAL A 126 -4.75 1.43 0.31
C VAL A 126 -5.10 1.88 -1.10
N TYR A 127 -4.64 3.07 -1.47
CA TYR A 127 -4.88 3.74 -2.74
C TYR A 127 -3.53 4.00 -3.39
N ARG A 128 -3.41 3.69 -4.67
CA ARG A 128 -2.26 4.10 -5.49
C ARG A 128 -2.74 4.79 -6.75
N SER A 129 -1.92 5.65 -7.31
CA SER A 129 -2.14 6.17 -8.67
C SER A 129 -1.41 5.27 -9.66
N LEU A 130 -2.13 4.62 -10.56
CA LEU A 130 -1.56 3.82 -11.65
C LEU A 130 -1.92 4.48 -12.99
N GLY A 131 -0.93 5.08 -13.66
CA GLY A 131 -1.15 5.78 -14.93
C GLY A 131 -2.19 6.89 -14.83
N GLY A 132 -2.21 7.62 -13.71
CA GLY A 132 -3.19 8.69 -13.43
C GLY A 132 -4.57 8.18 -13.00
N LYS A 133 -4.76 6.87 -12.85
CA LYS A 133 -6.03 6.30 -12.37
C LYS A 133 -5.90 5.77 -10.95
N PRO A 134 -6.82 6.11 -10.04
CA PRO A 134 -6.81 5.58 -8.70
C PRO A 134 -7.10 4.08 -8.73
N GLN A 135 -6.23 3.29 -8.10
CA GLN A 135 -6.43 1.87 -7.86
C GLN A 135 -6.46 1.59 -6.36
N THR A 136 -7.50 0.89 -5.91
CA THR A 136 -7.63 0.45 -4.52
C THR A 136 -7.07 -0.97 -4.35
N ALA A 137 -6.41 -1.19 -3.22
CA ALA A 137 -5.99 -2.49 -2.72
C ALA A 137 -6.32 -2.63 -1.23
N GLU A 138 -6.25 -3.86 -0.72
CA GLU A 138 -6.48 -4.20 0.68
C GLU A 138 -5.19 -4.80 1.26
N TYR A 139 -4.74 -4.32 2.42
CA TYR A 139 -3.60 -4.92 3.10
C TYR A 139 -3.97 -6.27 3.69
N VAL A 140 -3.21 -7.31 3.34
CA VAL A 140 -3.46 -8.69 3.78
C VAL A 140 -2.41 -9.23 4.75
N GLY A 141 -1.40 -8.43 5.10
CA GLY A 141 -0.40 -8.77 6.10
C GLY A 141 1.05 -8.60 5.63
N PRO A 142 2.02 -8.81 6.54
CA PRO A 142 3.43 -8.82 6.18
C PRO A 142 3.72 -10.01 5.26
N ALA A 143 4.51 -9.79 4.21
CA ALA A 143 4.94 -10.87 3.34
C ALA A 143 6.20 -11.52 3.93
N ALA A 144 6.25 -12.86 3.92
CA ALA A 144 7.51 -13.55 4.18
C ALA A 144 8.50 -13.22 3.05
N PRO A 145 9.80 -13.03 3.35
CA PRO A 145 10.79 -12.90 2.29
C PRO A 145 10.72 -14.14 1.40
N ALA A 146 10.63 -13.92 0.08
CA ALA A 146 10.56 -15.01 -0.88
C ALA A 146 11.75 -15.94 -0.64
N ARG A 147 11.47 -17.21 -0.31
CA ARG A 147 12.50 -18.25 -0.26
C ARG A 147 12.96 -18.45 -1.70
N GLY A 148 14.17 -18.00 -2.02
CA GLY A 148 14.70 -18.02 -3.39
C GLY A 148 14.60 -19.41 -4.05
N PRO A 149 14.47 -19.49 -5.37
CA PRO A 149 14.43 -20.76 -6.07
C PRO A 149 15.83 -21.40 -6.04
N GLY A 150 15.99 -22.49 -5.28
CA GLY A 150 17.10 -23.42 -5.44
C GLY A 150 18.04 -23.57 -4.24
N GLY A 151 17.93 -24.72 -3.59
CA GLY A 151 19.02 -25.38 -2.87
C GLY A 151 18.79 -26.89 -3.01
N PRO A 152 19.75 -27.66 -3.54
CA PRO A 152 19.53 -29.00 -4.10
C PRO A 152 19.29 -30.06 -3.03
N GLY A 153 18.69 -31.18 -3.46
CA GLY A 153 18.26 -32.29 -2.63
C GLY A 153 19.31 -32.77 -1.62
N GLY A 154 18.87 -32.92 -0.37
CA GLY A 154 19.55 -33.74 0.63
C GLY A 154 19.28 -35.22 0.35
N PRO A 155 20.31 -36.07 0.33
CA PRO A 155 20.20 -37.45 -0.12
C PRO A 155 19.57 -38.37 0.94
N ASP A 156 19.01 -39.43 0.38
CA ASP A 156 18.45 -40.64 0.96
C ASP A 156 19.24 -41.15 2.18
N GLY A 157 18.59 -41.12 3.34
CA GLY A 157 19.13 -41.63 4.61
C GLY A 157 18.96 -43.14 4.72
N ARG A 158 19.83 -43.91 4.06
CA ARG A 158 20.06 -45.33 4.38
C ARG A 158 21.37 -45.50 5.14
N ASP A 159 21.22 -45.67 6.45
CA ASP A 159 21.66 -46.86 7.18
C ASP A 159 23.12 -47.33 6.99
N ARG A 160 23.98 -47.15 8.00
CA ARG A 160 24.49 -48.25 8.86
C ARG A 160 25.72 -47.89 9.69
N HIS A 161 25.61 -48.29 10.95
CA HIS A 161 26.66 -48.67 11.89
C HIS A 161 28.01 -49.11 11.29
N ARG A 162 29.11 -48.54 11.82
CA ARG A 162 30.22 -49.37 12.33
C ARG A 162 31.03 -48.67 13.42
N ARG A 163 31.44 -49.49 14.37
CA ARG A 163 32.07 -49.16 15.66
C ARG A 163 33.59 -48.98 15.54
N ARG A 164 34.08 -48.12 16.45
CA ARG A 164 35.24 -48.27 17.36
C ARG A 164 36.68 -48.02 16.87
N HIS A 165 37.28 -47.10 17.65
CA HIS A 165 38.54 -47.18 18.41
C HIS A 165 39.84 -46.64 17.81
N GLY A 166 40.40 -45.68 18.56
CA GLY A 166 41.82 -45.69 18.94
C GLY A 166 42.60 -44.42 18.63
N GLY A 167 43.11 -43.75 19.67
CA GLY A 167 44.48 -43.23 19.60
C GLY A 167 44.71 -41.73 19.85
N ALA A 168 45.14 -41.44 21.08
CA ALA A 168 46.25 -40.55 21.45
C ALA A 168 46.15 -39.01 21.37
N GLN A 169 46.53 -38.45 22.51
CA GLN A 169 46.78 -37.06 22.91
C GLN A 169 47.98 -36.46 22.18
N ASP A 170 48.03 -35.12 22.01
CA ASP A 170 49.09 -34.27 22.57
C ASP A 170 48.74 -32.76 22.52
N HIS A 171 49.35 -32.03 23.44
CA HIS A 171 49.18 -30.64 23.86
C HIS A 171 49.78 -29.59 22.91
N GLY A 172 49.26 -28.36 22.98
CA GLY A 172 49.92 -27.16 22.45
C GLY A 172 49.15 -25.87 22.77
N GLN A 173 49.78 -25.00 23.55
CA GLN A 173 49.22 -23.86 24.27
C GLN A 173 49.03 -22.57 23.43
N ASP A 174 48.06 -21.77 23.90
CA ASP A 174 48.01 -20.30 24.05
C ASP A 174 48.53 -19.32 22.99
N GLY A 175 47.64 -18.40 22.62
CA GLY A 175 47.97 -17.04 22.20
C GLY A 175 46.75 -16.26 21.67
N PRO A 176 46.20 -15.26 22.40
CA PRO A 176 45.12 -14.43 21.90
C PRO A 176 45.69 -13.26 21.09
N ARG A 177 45.16 -13.03 19.88
CA ARG A 177 45.35 -11.76 19.15
C ARG A 177 44.01 -11.10 18.89
N GLN A 178 43.67 -10.18 19.78
CA GLN A 178 42.68 -9.13 19.58
C GLN A 178 43.22 -8.09 18.58
N GLY A 179 42.32 -7.44 17.82
CA GLY A 179 42.60 -6.11 17.27
C GLY A 179 42.48 -5.92 15.76
N ALA A 180 41.52 -6.57 15.08
CA ALA A 180 41.09 -6.10 13.76
C ALA A 180 40.26 -4.83 13.94
N ARG A 181 40.91 -3.67 13.74
CA ARG A 181 40.28 -2.35 13.72
C ARG A 181 39.15 -2.33 12.70
N GLY A 182 37.94 -2.08 13.18
CA GLY A 182 36.74 -1.96 12.38
C GLY A 182 36.90 -0.89 11.30
N ARG A 183 36.87 -1.30 10.04
CA ARG A 183 36.44 -0.42 8.96
C ARG A 183 34.98 -0.10 9.21
N VAL A 184 34.70 1.19 9.33
CA VAL A 184 33.37 1.77 9.38
C VAL A 184 32.62 1.28 8.14
N GLY A 185 31.72 0.31 8.33
CA GLY A 185 30.86 -0.18 7.27
C GLY A 185 30.00 0.95 6.76
N ALA A 186 30.06 1.21 5.46
CA ALA A 186 29.00 1.88 4.73
C ALA A 186 27.69 1.21 5.15
N GLY A 187 26.72 2.01 5.62
CA GLY A 187 25.50 1.51 6.24
C GLY A 187 24.87 0.41 5.39
N GLU A 188 24.89 -0.82 5.89
CA GLU A 188 24.05 -1.89 5.38
C GLU A 188 22.63 -1.35 5.40
N GLY A 189 22.09 -1.07 4.21
CA GLY A 189 20.71 -0.68 4.03
C GLY A 189 19.87 -1.72 4.74
N ARG A 190 19.18 -1.30 5.81
CA ARG A 190 18.27 -2.19 6.52
C ARG A 190 17.32 -2.77 5.48
N PRO A 191 17.07 -4.09 5.49
CA PRO A 191 16.16 -4.67 4.53
C PRO A 191 14.79 -4.00 4.70
N GLY A 192 14.31 -3.37 3.62
CA GLY A 192 12.99 -2.77 3.60
C GLY A 192 11.90 -3.78 4.00
N LEU A 193 10.85 -3.30 4.66
CA LEU A 193 9.73 -4.12 5.10
C LEU A 193 8.96 -4.62 3.87
N LEU A 194 8.56 -5.89 3.91
CA LEU A 194 7.75 -6.51 2.86
C LEU A 194 6.28 -6.56 3.29
N HIS A 195 5.41 -5.93 2.52
CA HIS A 195 3.97 -5.89 2.75
C HIS A 195 3.22 -6.51 1.57
N ALA A 196 2.25 -7.37 1.87
CA ALA A 196 1.37 -7.96 0.86
C ALA A 196 0.06 -7.17 0.75
N LEU A 197 -0.27 -6.78 -0.47
CA LEU A 197 -1.49 -6.05 -0.83
C LEU A 197 -2.32 -6.85 -1.83
N ARG A 198 -3.60 -7.04 -1.55
CA ARG A 198 -4.56 -7.61 -2.50
C ARG A 198 -5.22 -6.49 -3.29
N ALA A 199 -4.80 -6.30 -4.53
CA ALA A 199 -5.35 -5.25 -5.39
C ALA A 199 -6.65 -5.70 -6.07
N ARG A 200 -7.54 -4.75 -6.36
CA ARG A 200 -8.60 -4.96 -7.34
C ARG A 200 -7.98 -4.79 -8.73
N ALA A 201 -8.23 -5.71 -9.66
CA ALA A 201 -7.73 -5.54 -11.02
C ALA A 201 -8.27 -4.23 -11.63
N ALA A 202 -7.38 -3.38 -12.14
CA ALA A 202 -7.75 -2.25 -12.96
C ALA A 202 -8.43 -2.79 -14.24
N GLY A 203 -9.55 -2.21 -14.63
CA GLY A 203 -10.33 -2.69 -15.78
C GLY A 203 -9.46 -2.90 -17.03
N ARG A 204 -9.59 -4.10 -17.60
CA ARG A 204 -8.88 -4.67 -18.78
C ARG A 204 -7.33 -4.67 -18.74
N ARG A 205 -6.82 -5.85 -18.39
CA ARG A 205 -5.58 -6.49 -18.89
C ARG A 205 -4.22 -5.82 -18.65
N GLU A 206 -4.11 -4.75 -17.89
CA GLU A 206 -2.78 -4.27 -17.48
C GLU A 206 -2.38 -4.96 -16.17
N ALA A 207 -1.55 -5.99 -16.28
CA ALA A 207 -0.94 -6.64 -15.12
C ALA A 207 -0.09 -5.60 -14.36
N PRO A 208 -0.09 -5.62 -13.02
CA PRO A 208 0.83 -4.79 -12.24
C PRO A 208 2.27 -5.07 -12.71
N ARG A 209 2.99 -4.03 -13.15
CA ARG A 209 4.41 -4.14 -13.52
C ARG A 209 5.28 -3.83 -12.31
N PRO A 210 6.49 -4.41 -12.22
CA PRO A 210 7.50 -3.98 -11.25
C PRO A 210 7.82 -2.48 -11.42
N GLY A 211 7.94 -1.75 -10.32
CA GLY A 211 8.15 -0.30 -10.31
C GLY A 211 7.90 0.32 -8.95
N ALA A 212 8.35 1.57 -8.78
CA ALA A 212 8.15 2.37 -7.58
C ALA A 212 6.90 3.24 -7.75
N ASP A 213 5.87 3.00 -6.93
CA ASP A 213 4.65 3.81 -6.92
C ASP A 213 4.36 4.29 -5.49
N PRO A 214 3.95 5.56 -5.28
CA PRO A 214 3.46 6.02 -4.00
C PRO A 214 2.07 5.42 -3.69
N VAL A 215 1.87 5.03 -2.42
CA VAL A 215 0.65 4.38 -1.91
C VAL A 215 0.16 5.08 -0.64
N ASP A 216 -1.13 5.42 -0.57
CA ASP A 216 -1.80 5.99 0.60
C ASP A 216 -2.65 4.93 1.31
N ALA A 217 -2.48 4.71 2.62
CA ALA A 217 -3.16 3.66 3.36
C ALA A 217 -4.12 4.24 4.42
N ARG A 218 -5.42 4.18 4.16
CA ARG A 218 -6.41 4.77 5.08
C ARG A 218 -6.87 3.82 6.17
N ARG A 219 -6.82 4.32 7.40
CA ARG A 219 -7.56 3.77 8.54
C ARG A 219 -9.08 3.88 8.31
N PRO A 220 -9.90 2.87 8.65
CA PRO A 220 -11.33 3.07 8.79
C PRO A 220 -11.60 4.07 9.93
N ALA A 221 -12.53 5.01 9.72
CA ALA A 221 -13.00 5.93 10.75
C ALA A 221 -13.46 5.13 11.97
N ARG A 222 -13.06 5.59 13.17
CA ARG A 222 -13.49 5.02 14.46
C ARG A 222 -14.90 5.47 14.80
#